data_AF-A0A7V9FCB1-F1
#
_entry.id   AF-A0A7V9FCB1-F1
#
_cell.length_a   1.000
_cell.length_b   1.000
_cell.length_c   1.000
_cell.angle_alpha   90.00
_cell.angle_beta   90.00
_cell.angle_gamma   90.00
#
_symmetry.space_group_name_H-M   'P 1'
#
loop_
_entity.id
_entity.type
_entity.pdbx_description
1 polymer ?
#
loop_
_entity_poly.entity_id
_entity_poly.type
_entity_poly.pdbx_seq_one_letter_code
_entity_poly.pdbx_strand_id
1 'polypeptide(L)'
;MSDNRKPAFYQASEDDIRSGATTDVYFQRTVHIIEGAGLDREVRAEFSVKGLPEDVPWAVFAGLEEVFALLHGIDLDLRGIAEGTIIRPDEPVMEI
;
A
#
# COMPACT_ATOMS: atom_id res chain seq x y z
N MET A 1 22.93 9.39 -31.60
CA MET A 1 23.61 8.40 -30.73
C MET A 1 22.58 7.34 -30.42
N SER A 2 22.73 6.15 -30.99
CA SER A 2 21.81 5.03 -30.77
C SER A 2 21.94 4.58 -29.31
N ASP A 3 20.88 4.77 -28.52
CA ASP A 3 20.78 4.26 -27.16
C ASP A 3 20.85 2.73 -27.20
N ASN A 4 22.01 2.17 -26.83
CA ASN A 4 22.29 0.74 -26.85
C ASN A 4 21.80 0.11 -25.53
N ARG A 5 20.54 0.37 -25.18
CA ARG A 5 19.96 -0.11 -23.93
C ARG A 5 19.71 -1.61 -24.07
N LYS A 6 20.44 -2.40 -23.28
CA LYS A 6 20.20 -3.85 -23.18
C LYS A 6 18.75 -4.07 -22.73
N PRO A 7 18.05 -5.09 -23.28
CA PRO A 7 16.73 -5.48 -22.78
C PRO A 7 16.81 -5.73 -21.26
N ALA A 8 15.86 -5.16 -20.53
CA ALA A 8 15.79 -5.27 -19.07
C ALA A 8 14.35 -5.57 -18.65
N PHE A 9 14.19 -6.17 -17.48
CA PHE A 9 12.87 -6.30 -16.86
C PHE A 9 12.40 -4.94 -16.37
N TYR A 10 11.17 -4.58 -16.70
CA TYR A 10 10.50 -3.38 -16.21
C TYR A 10 9.80 -3.71 -14.89
N GLN A 11 10.59 -3.87 -13.84
CA GLN A 11 10.12 -4.20 -12.49
C GLN A 11 10.65 -3.17 -11.50
N ALA A 12 9.92 -2.98 -10.41
CA ALA A 12 10.43 -2.26 -9.26
C ALA A 12 11.43 -3.14 -8.49
N SER A 13 12.51 -2.54 -8.02
CA SER A 13 13.37 -3.14 -6.99
C SER A 13 12.72 -3.01 -5.60
N GLU A 14 13.24 -3.73 -4.61
CA GLU A 14 12.81 -3.56 -3.21
C GLU A 14 13.01 -2.11 -2.74
N ASP A 15 14.12 -1.48 -3.14
CA ASP A 15 14.41 -0.08 -2.79
C ASP A 15 13.42 0.89 -3.46
N ASP A 16 13.01 0.64 -4.70
CA ASP A 16 11.99 1.44 -5.38
C ASP A 16 10.64 1.38 -4.61
N ILE A 17 10.30 0.21 -4.07
CA ILE A 17 9.07 0.02 -3.29
C ILE A 17 9.20 0.70 -1.92
N ARG A 18 10.28 0.45 -1.17
CA ARG A 18 10.52 1.01 0.17
C ARG A 18 10.64 2.53 0.18
N SER A 19 11.21 3.12 -0.86
CA SER A 19 11.31 4.57 -1.01
C SER A 19 10.01 5.24 -1.46
N GLY A 20 8.98 4.45 -1.80
CA GLY A 20 7.73 4.96 -2.35
C GLY A 20 7.83 5.43 -3.80
N ALA A 21 8.88 5.05 -4.55
CA ALA A 21 9.02 5.41 -5.96
C ALA A 21 7.95 4.76 -6.86
N THR A 22 7.28 3.72 -6.37
CA THR A 22 6.16 3.03 -7.03
C THR A 22 4.78 3.60 -6.67
N THR A 23 4.71 4.68 -5.89
CA THR A 23 3.44 5.29 -5.50
C THR A 23 2.79 6.07 -6.65
N ASP A 24 1.48 6.22 -6.61
CA ASP A 24 0.80 7.20 -7.46
C ASP A 24 1.27 8.61 -7.12
N VAL A 25 1.62 9.40 -8.15
CA VAL A 25 2.19 10.76 -8.00
C VAL A 25 1.33 11.71 -7.17
N TYR A 26 0.01 11.46 -7.07
CA TYR A 26 -0.86 12.31 -6.27
C TYR A 26 -0.55 12.20 -4.78
N PHE A 27 -0.02 11.08 -4.26
CA PHE A 27 0.38 10.98 -2.86
C PHE A 27 1.51 11.94 -2.51
N GLN A 28 2.58 11.96 -3.32
CA GLN A 28 3.71 12.89 -3.13
C GLN A 28 3.26 14.37 -3.20
N ARG A 29 2.35 14.68 -4.13
CA ARG A 29 1.77 16.03 -4.24
C ARG A 29 0.91 16.39 -3.03
N THR A 30 0.12 15.45 -2.53
CA THR A 30 -0.71 15.64 -1.33
C THR A 30 0.14 15.89 -0.10
N VAL A 31 1.21 15.10 0.13
CA VAL A 31 2.16 15.32 1.23
C VAL A 31 2.74 16.74 1.17
N HIS A 32 3.23 17.16 0.00
CA HIS A 32 3.76 18.51 -0.19
C HIS A 32 2.75 19.62 0.14
N ILE A 33 1.48 19.44 -0.23
CA ILE A 33 0.41 20.40 0.07
C ILE A 33 0.12 20.43 1.58
N ILE A 34 0.04 19.26 2.24
CA ILE A 34 -0.24 19.16 3.68
C ILE A 34 0.86 19.83 4.50
N GLU A 35 2.13 19.56 4.16
CA GLU A 35 3.30 20.17 4.80
C GLU A 35 3.30 21.69 4.61
N GLY A 36 3.08 22.17 3.39
CA GLY A 36 3.04 23.59 3.07
C GLY A 36 1.87 24.33 3.73
N ALA A 37 0.76 23.63 3.99
CA ALA A 37 -0.41 24.16 4.69
C ALA A 37 -0.32 24.06 6.22
N GLY A 38 0.68 23.35 6.77
CA GLY A 38 0.79 23.10 8.21
C GLY A 38 -0.36 22.26 8.77
N LEU A 39 -0.86 21.29 7.99
CA LEU A 39 -2.01 20.46 8.32
C LEU A 39 -1.63 19.04 8.77
N ASP A 40 -0.44 18.88 9.35
CA ASP A 40 0.00 17.60 9.89
C ASP A 40 -0.87 17.18 11.09
N ARG A 41 -1.40 15.95 11.05
CA ARG A 41 -2.40 15.42 11.99
C ARG A 41 -2.24 13.91 12.11
N GLU A 42 -2.41 13.41 13.33
CA GLU A 42 -2.63 11.98 13.56
C GLU A 42 -3.98 11.57 12.94
N VAL A 43 -3.94 10.50 12.15
CA VAL A 43 -5.09 9.95 11.45
C VAL A 43 -5.12 8.43 11.64
N ARG A 44 -6.27 7.84 11.30
CA ARG A 44 -6.44 6.40 11.20
C ARG A 44 -6.98 6.07 9.83
N ALA A 45 -6.37 5.12 9.15
CA ALA A 45 -6.81 4.63 7.85
C ALA A 45 -7.25 3.17 7.97
N GLU A 46 -8.43 2.84 7.44
CA GLU A 46 -8.94 1.48 7.40
C GLU A 46 -8.92 0.93 5.97
N PHE A 47 -8.51 -0.32 5.83
CA PHE A 47 -8.43 -1.02 4.56
C PHE A 47 -9.55 -2.05 4.49
N SER A 48 -10.41 -1.92 3.47
CA SER A 48 -11.49 -2.85 3.18
C SER A 48 -11.61 -3.05 1.69
N VAL A 49 -12.08 -4.22 1.28
CA VAL A 49 -12.40 -4.50 -0.12
C VAL A 49 -13.80 -3.99 -0.43
N LYS A 50 -13.97 -3.20 -1.49
CA LYS A 50 -15.28 -2.68 -1.90
C LYS A 50 -16.09 -3.67 -2.75
N GLY A 51 -15.39 -4.55 -3.44
CA GLY A 51 -15.98 -5.57 -4.30
C GLY A 51 -14.91 -6.58 -4.69
N LEU A 52 -15.33 -7.81 -4.95
CA LEU A 52 -14.43 -8.90 -5.34
C LEU A 52 -14.61 -9.20 -6.84
N PRO A 53 -13.58 -9.76 -7.50
CA PRO A 53 -13.69 -10.18 -8.90
C PRO A 53 -14.87 -11.13 -9.11
N GLU A 54 -15.52 -11.03 -10.27
CA GLU A 54 -16.61 -11.94 -10.69
C GLU A 54 -17.79 -12.03 -9.69
N ASP A 55 -18.01 -10.98 -8.89
CA ASP A 55 -19.05 -10.91 -7.85
C ASP A 55 -18.98 -12.06 -6.82
N VAL A 56 -17.78 -12.62 -6.61
CA VAL A 56 -17.56 -13.67 -5.60
C VAL A 56 -17.84 -13.08 -4.20
N PRO A 57 -18.57 -13.77 -3.31
CA PRO A 57 -19.01 -13.19 -2.04
C PRO A 57 -17.94 -13.16 -0.93
N TRP A 58 -16.79 -13.82 -1.13
CA TRP A 58 -15.73 -13.91 -0.14
C TRP A 58 -14.34 -14.11 -0.78
N ALA A 59 -13.29 -13.79 -0.03
CA ALA A 59 -11.90 -14.06 -0.41
C ALA A 59 -11.07 -14.49 0.81
N VAL A 60 -9.89 -15.05 0.56
CA VAL A 60 -8.88 -15.30 1.61
C VAL A 60 -7.98 -14.07 1.70
N PHE A 61 -7.86 -13.47 2.88
CA PHE A 61 -6.93 -12.38 3.13
C PHE A 61 -5.48 -12.87 3.08
N ALA A 62 -4.63 -12.21 2.29
CA ALA A 62 -3.22 -12.55 2.11
C ALA A 62 -2.39 -11.30 1.78
N GLY A 63 -1.08 -11.38 2.00
CA GLY A 63 -0.12 -10.32 1.71
C GLY A 63 0.28 -9.49 2.94
N LEU A 64 -0.10 -9.92 4.15
CA LEU A 64 0.18 -9.20 5.39
C LEU A 64 1.68 -9.22 5.73
N GLU A 65 2.39 -10.30 5.38
CA GLU A 65 3.84 -10.40 5.56
C GLU A 65 4.59 -9.32 4.77
N GLU A 66 4.25 -9.10 3.49
CA GLU A 66 4.88 -8.04 2.70
C GLU A 66 4.55 -6.64 3.22
N VAL A 67 3.34 -6.42 3.76
CA VAL A 67 2.97 -5.15 4.41
C VAL A 67 3.84 -4.90 5.65
N PHE A 68 4.04 -5.90 6.50
CA PHE A 68 4.95 -5.78 7.65
C PHE A 68 6.38 -5.49 7.20
N ALA A 69 6.85 -6.15 6.14
CA ALA A 69 8.17 -5.88 5.59
C ALA A 69 8.29 -4.44 5.08
N LEU A 70 7.26 -3.90 4.40
CA LEU A 70 7.23 -2.54 3.88
C LEU A 70 7.23 -1.48 4.98
N LEU A 71 6.40 -1.67 6.02
CA LEU A 71 6.18 -0.68 7.08
C LEU A 71 7.16 -0.82 8.26
N HIS A 72 8.07 -1.81 8.21
CA HIS A 72 9.04 -2.04 9.26
C HIS A 72 9.93 -0.80 9.51
N GLY A 73 9.93 -0.30 10.74
CA GLY A 73 10.72 0.86 11.16
C GLY A 73 10.05 2.22 10.91
N ILE A 74 8.82 2.23 10.41
CA ILE A 74 7.97 3.42 10.35
C ILE A 74 7.25 3.58 11.70
N ASP A 75 7.20 4.81 12.21
CA ASP A 75 6.52 5.15 13.46
C ASP A 75 5.00 5.21 13.25
N LEU A 76 4.36 4.04 13.25
CA LEU A 76 2.91 3.87 13.17
C LEU A 76 2.47 2.60 13.91
N ASP A 77 1.19 2.58 14.31
CA ASP A 77 0.55 1.37 14.82
C ASP A 77 -0.12 0.64 13.65
N LEU A 78 0.03 -0.69 13.57
CA LEU A 78 -0.71 -1.51 12.62
C LEU A 78 -1.54 -2.54 13.36
N ARG A 79 -2.83 -2.62 13.03
CA ARG A 79 -3.72 -3.71 13.49
C ARG A 79 -4.35 -4.37 12.27
N GLY A 80 -4.50 -5.69 12.30
CA GLY A 80 -5.12 -6.43 11.22
C GLY A 80 -5.59 -7.80 11.67
N ILE A 81 -6.43 -8.42 10.85
CA ILE A 81 -6.82 -9.81 11.02
C ILE A 81 -5.68 -10.75 10.59
N ALA A 82 -5.74 -12.02 11.02
CA ALA A 82 -4.73 -12.99 10.61
C ALA A 82 -4.80 -13.27 9.10
N GLU A 83 -3.65 -13.39 8.46
CA GLU A 83 -3.55 -13.94 7.10
C GLU A 83 -4.20 -15.34 7.03
N GLY A 84 -4.88 -15.63 5.92
CA GLY A 84 -5.70 -16.84 5.75
C GLY A 84 -7.16 -16.68 6.21
N THR A 85 -7.54 -15.56 6.82
CA THR A 85 -8.93 -15.30 7.24
C THR A 85 -9.83 -15.08 6.03
N ILE A 86 -11.07 -15.58 6.10
CA ILE A 86 -12.10 -15.31 5.09
C ILE A 86 -12.69 -13.91 5.29
N ILE A 87 -12.71 -13.11 4.24
CA ILE A 87 -13.21 -11.72 4.25
C ILE A 87 -14.33 -11.53 3.24
N ARG A 88 -15.15 -10.49 3.46
CA ARG A 88 -16.22 -10.05 2.56
C ARG A 88 -16.11 -8.55 2.26
N PRO A 89 -16.82 -8.05 1.23
CA PRO A 89 -16.89 -6.62 0.98
C PRO A 89 -17.32 -5.81 2.20
N ASP A 90 -16.71 -4.62 2.34
CA ASP A 90 -16.92 -3.65 3.40
C ASP A 90 -16.51 -4.09 4.83
N GLU A 91 -15.94 -5.30 5.00
CA GLU A 91 -15.29 -5.71 6.24
C GLU A 91 -13.86 -5.10 6.29
N PRO A 92 -13.49 -4.33 7.33
CA PRO A 92 -12.12 -3.85 7.49
C PRO A 92 -11.20 -5.00 7.86
N VAL A 93 -10.06 -5.12 7.16
CA VAL A 93 -9.08 -6.21 7.34
C VAL A 93 -7.83 -5.74 8.05
N MET A 94 -7.52 -4.45 7.94
CA MET A 94 -6.33 -3.81 8.47
C MET A 94 -6.61 -2.34 8.73
N GLU A 95 -5.83 -1.76 9.63
CA GLU A 95 -5.77 -0.35 9.90
C GLU A 95 -4.36 0.09 10.27
N ILE A 96 -4.07 1.35 9.98
CA ILE A 96 -2.87 2.09 10.43
C ILE A 96 -3.28 3.43 11.02
#